data_AF-C6R9X7-F1
#
_entry.id   AF-C6R9X7-F1
#
_cell.length_a   1.000
_cell.length_b   1.000
_cell.length_c   1.000
_cell.angle_alpha   90.00
_cell.angle_beta   90.00
_cell.angle_gamma   90.00
#
_symmetry.space_group_name_H-M   'P 1'
#
loop_
_entity.id
_entity.type
_entity.pdbx_description
1 polymer ?
#
loop_
_entity_poly.entity_id
_entity_poly.type
_entity_poly.pdbx_seq_one_letter_code
_entity_poly.pdbx_strand_id
1 'polypeptide(L)'
;MSQLSLTPVRKAMVIAGALIVAATWIYLVLLRPTDWESVAGSTEALITLAGYLVGAALLLTGTVPALPARTIAIIPVALVLNIVVGEIIGSIGVPLYIDSVGTILVAALAGPIAGLATGTLSSVVWGLLNPAALPFAAVSAATGFLSGLVIKKGAFTKVWWVILSGAIIGIISGMLAAPVAAFVYGGTAGLGTGAVVSLFRELGNSLIASVTLQSFISDPLDKALVFLIVWAAVKALPQRTRESLQPR
;
A
#
# COMPACT_ATOMS: atom_id res chain seq x y z
N MET A 1 -7.27 -8.65 -19.88
CA MET A 1 -6.19 -8.83 -18.87
C MET A 1 -6.18 -10.30 -18.47
N SER A 2 -5.16 -11.03 -18.91
CA SER A 2 -4.89 -12.44 -18.60
C SER A 2 -4.83 -12.67 -17.09
N GLN A 3 -5.30 -13.84 -16.64
CA GLN A 3 -5.26 -14.21 -15.23
C GLN A 3 -3.89 -14.81 -14.92
N LEU A 4 -3.29 -14.42 -13.78
CA LEU A 4 -2.18 -15.21 -13.23
C LEU A 4 -2.68 -16.64 -12.98
N SER A 5 -2.22 -17.59 -13.79
CA SER A 5 -2.54 -19.00 -13.62
C SER A 5 -1.63 -19.61 -12.54
N LEU A 6 -2.11 -19.55 -11.30
CA LEU A 6 -1.38 -20.10 -10.16
C LEU A 6 -1.68 -21.60 -9.99
N THR A 7 -0.63 -22.40 -9.77
CA THR A 7 -0.78 -23.79 -9.31
C THR A 7 -1.42 -23.82 -7.92
N PRO A 8 -2.04 -24.93 -7.49
CA PRO A 8 -2.67 -25.03 -6.17
C PRO A 8 -1.71 -24.67 -5.02
N VAL A 9 -0.45 -25.11 -5.10
CA VAL A 9 0.60 -24.79 -4.11
C VAL A 9 0.86 -23.28 -4.07
N ARG A 10 1.04 -22.63 -5.23
CA ARG A 10 1.28 -21.18 -5.28
C ARG A 10 0.09 -20.38 -4.78
N LYS A 11 -1.14 -20.82 -5.07
CA LYS A 11 -2.36 -20.21 -4.50
C LYS A 11 -2.36 -20.31 -2.98
N ALA A 12 -2.03 -21.48 -2.43
CA ALA A 12 -1.93 -21.67 -0.99
C ALA A 12 -0.87 -20.75 -0.36
N MET A 13 0.30 -20.58 -0.98
CA MET A 13 1.34 -19.66 -0.52
C MET A 13 0.86 -18.20 -0.53
N VAL A 14 0.20 -17.76 -1.60
CA VAL A 14 -0.35 -16.39 -1.69
C VAL A 14 -1.41 -16.15 -0.61
N ILE A 15 -2.32 -17.11 -0.40
CA ILE A 15 -3.35 -17.02 0.63
C ILE A 15 -2.71 -16.97 2.02
N ALA A 16 -1.78 -17.88 2.32
CA ALA A 16 -1.07 -17.89 3.60
C ALA A 16 -0.32 -16.58 3.85
N GLY A 17 0.39 -16.06 2.84
CA GLY A 17 1.08 -14.78 2.95
C GLY A 17 0.13 -13.61 3.21
N ALA A 18 -1.00 -13.54 2.50
CA ALA A 18 -2.02 -12.51 2.72
C ALA A 18 -2.66 -12.62 4.12
N LEU A 19 -2.93 -13.84 4.60
CA LEU A 19 -3.45 -14.07 5.95
C LEU A 19 -2.45 -13.64 7.03
N ILE A 20 -1.16 -13.91 6.84
CA ILE A 20 -0.12 -13.46 7.78
C ILE A 20 -0.06 -11.92 7.80
N VAL A 21 -0.05 -11.26 6.64
CA VAL A 21 -0.07 -9.79 6.57
C VAL A 21 -1.29 -9.21 7.30
N ALA A 22 -2.48 -9.80 7.09
CA ALA A 22 -3.68 -9.39 7.79
C ALA A 22 -3.60 -9.65 9.31
N ALA A 23 -3.10 -10.82 9.72
CA ALA A 23 -2.93 -11.18 11.12
C ALA A 23 -1.93 -10.26 11.84
N THR A 24 -0.84 -9.88 11.18
CA THR A 24 0.15 -8.92 11.71
C THR A 24 -0.47 -7.53 11.89
N TRP A 25 -1.33 -7.09 10.96
CA TRP A 25 -2.08 -5.84 11.14
C TRP A 25 -3.07 -5.91 12.29
N ILE A 26 -3.82 -7.02 12.42
CA ILE A 26 -4.74 -7.23 13.55
C ILE A 26 -3.97 -7.21 14.88
N TYR A 27 -2.83 -7.89 14.94
CA TYR A 27 -1.93 -7.88 16.09
C TYR A 27 -1.56 -6.45 16.50
N LEU A 28 -1.11 -5.61 15.56
CA LEU A 28 -0.79 -4.20 15.83
C LEU A 28 -1.98 -3.40 16.38
N VAL A 29 -3.14 -3.54 15.76
CA VAL A 29 -4.35 -2.79 16.14
C VAL A 29 -4.87 -3.21 17.53
N LEU A 30 -4.70 -4.48 17.89
CA LEU A 30 -5.13 -5.01 19.18
C LEU A 30 -4.12 -4.72 20.31
N LEU A 31 -2.81 -4.89 20.05
CA LEU A 31 -1.79 -4.67 21.08
C LEU A 31 -1.48 -3.20 21.33
N ARG A 32 -1.61 -2.33 20.32
CA ARG A 32 -1.37 -0.89 20.42
C ARG A 32 0.03 -0.57 21.01
N PRO A 33 1.11 -1.00 20.33
CA PRO A 33 2.46 -0.79 20.82
C PRO A 33 2.76 0.72 20.95
N THR A 34 3.44 1.10 22.03
CA THR A 34 3.81 2.49 22.31
C THR A 34 5.25 2.82 21.91
N ASP A 35 6.12 1.82 21.83
CA ASP A 35 7.55 2.00 21.53
C ASP A 35 7.83 1.68 20.06
N TRP A 36 7.82 2.73 19.22
CA TRP A 36 7.94 2.61 17.76
C TRP A 36 9.03 3.50 17.12
N GLU A 37 10.04 3.89 17.88
CA GLU A 37 11.13 4.72 17.34
C GLU A 37 12.05 3.96 16.38
N SER A 38 12.19 2.65 16.55
CA SER A 38 12.96 1.79 15.64
C SER A 38 12.34 0.41 15.50
N VAL A 39 12.51 -0.20 14.32
CA VAL A 39 11.96 -1.53 14.03
C VAL A 39 12.59 -2.64 14.89
N ALA A 40 13.80 -2.40 15.43
CA ALA A 40 14.49 -3.31 16.33
C ALA A 40 14.43 -2.87 17.80
N GLY A 41 13.64 -1.84 18.12
CA GLY A 41 13.62 -1.21 19.45
C GLY A 41 12.72 -1.92 20.46
N SER A 42 11.77 -2.73 20.00
CA SER A 42 10.79 -3.41 20.86
C SER A 42 10.45 -4.80 20.33
N THR A 43 9.92 -5.66 21.20
CA THR A 43 9.50 -7.02 20.83
C THR A 43 8.34 -6.97 19.83
N GLU A 44 7.45 -6.00 20.01
CA GLU A 44 6.28 -5.74 19.16
C GLU A 44 6.70 -5.31 17.76
N ALA A 45 7.71 -4.44 17.65
CA ALA A 45 8.28 -4.04 16.37
C ALA A 45 8.96 -5.21 15.64
N LEU A 46 9.70 -6.06 16.37
CA LEU A 46 10.32 -7.26 15.81
C LEU A 46 9.30 -8.30 15.35
N ILE A 47 8.24 -8.55 16.13
CA ILE A 47 7.13 -9.46 15.74
C ILE A 47 6.45 -8.93 14.49
N THR A 48 6.24 -7.62 14.41
CA THR A 48 5.62 -6.97 13.25
C THR A 48 6.51 -7.09 12.01
N LEU A 49 7.80 -6.81 12.14
CA LEU A 49 8.76 -6.98 11.05
C LEU A 49 8.80 -8.44 10.58
N ALA A 50 8.90 -9.39 11.50
CA ALA A 50 8.93 -10.81 11.19
C ALA A 50 7.64 -11.25 10.48
N GLY A 51 6.47 -10.85 10.97
CA GLY A 51 5.19 -11.13 10.36
C GLY A 51 5.09 -10.61 8.92
N TYR A 52 5.42 -9.33 8.70
CA TYR A 52 5.39 -8.77 7.35
C TYR A 52 6.49 -9.30 6.43
N LEU A 53 7.68 -9.63 6.93
CA LEU A 53 8.73 -10.29 6.14
C LEU A 53 8.31 -11.68 5.68
N VAL A 54 7.77 -12.50 6.59
CA VAL A 54 7.27 -13.84 6.26
C VAL A 54 6.09 -13.74 5.28
N GLY A 55 5.17 -12.81 5.54
CA GLY A 55 4.07 -12.51 4.63
C GLY A 55 4.57 -12.14 3.23
N ALA A 56 5.48 -11.16 3.13
CA ALA A 56 6.08 -10.73 1.86
C ALA A 56 6.81 -11.87 1.14
N ALA A 57 7.59 -12.69 1.86
CA ALA A 57 8.32 -13.82 1.28
C ALA A 57 7.36 -14.86 0.69
N LEU A 58 6.28 -15.22 1.39
CA LEU A 58 5.26 -16.14 0.87
C LEU A 58 4.53 -15.57 -0.35
N LEU A 59 4.21 -14.27 -0.32
CA LEU A 59 3.58 -13.59 -1.44
C LEU A 59 4.49 -13.57 -2.66
N LEU A 60 5.78 -13.26 -2.50
CA LEU A 60 6.74 -13.24 -3.60
C LEU A 60 6.99 -14.64 -4.15
N THR A 61 7.20 -15.65 -3.29
CA THR A 61 7.42 -17.03 -3.74
C THR A 61 6.21 -17.62 -4.47
N GLY A 62 4.99 -17.25 -4.07
CA GLY A 62 3.77 -17.62 -4.79
C GLY A 62 3.58 -16.87 -6.12
N THR A 63 4.05 -15.62 -6.22
CA THR A 63 3.73 -14.71 -7.33
C THR A 63 4.82 -14.63 -8.38
N VAL A 64 6.08 -14.41 -7.98
CA VAL A 64 7.22 -14.17 -8.88
C VAL A 64 7.39 -15.28 -9.92
N PRO A 65 7.31 -16.58 -9.58
CA PRO A 65 7.46 -17.65 -10.58
C PRO A 65 6.31 -17.76 -11.60
N ALA A 66 5.23 -16.99 -11.42
CA ALA A 66 4.11 -16.89 -12.37
C ALA A 66 4.16 -15.59 -13.20
N LEU A 67 5.16 -14.73 -12.98
CA LEU A 67 5.33 -13.47 -13.70
C LEU A 67 6.37 -13.61 -14.83
N PRO A 68 6.18 -12.90 -15.96
CA PRO A 68 7.23 -12.73 -16.96
C PRO A 68 8.45 -12.01 -16.36
N ALA A 69 9.65 -12.36 -16.84
CA ALA A 69 10.91 -11.76 -16.37
C ALA A 69 10.90 -10.21 -16.43
N ARG A 70 10.31 -9.64 -17.48
CA ARG A 70 10.18 -8.19 -17.64
C ARG A 70 9.32 -7.54 -16.55
N THR A 71 8.27 -8.23 -16.13
CA THR A 71 7.36 -7.78 -15.07
C THR A 71 8.04 -7.84 -13.71
N ILE A 72 8.86 -8.87 -13.47
CA ILE A 72 9.68 -8.99 -12.26
C ILE A 72 10.62 -7.79 -12.13
N ALA A 73 11.23 -7.35 -13.24
CA ALA A 73 12.14 -6.21 -13.27
C ALA A 73 11.48 -4.87 -12.89
N ILE A 74 10.15 -4.75 -13.01
CA ILE A 74 9.42 -3.54 -12.61
C ILE A 74 9.25 -3.45 -11.10
N ILE A 75 9.22 -4.58 -10.37
CA ILE A 75 8.96 -4.58 -8.93
C ILE A 75 10.00 -3.74 -8.17
N PRO A 76 11.33 -3.91 -8.35
CA PRO A 76 12.31 -3.05 -7.69
C PRO A 76 12.18 -1.57 -8.06
N VAL A 77 11.87 -1.26 -9.32
CA VAL A 77 11.66 0.13 -9.77
C VAL A 77 10.42 0.75 -9.10
N ALA A 78 9.35 -0.03 -8.98
CA ALA A 78 8.13 0.38 -8.29
C ALA A 78 8.37 0.66 -6.80
N LEU A 79 9.18 -0.18 -6.14
CA LEU A 79 9.61 0.02 -4.76
C LEU A 79 10.38 1.34 -4.60
N VAL A 80 11.40 1.56 -5.42
CA VAL A 80 12.19 2.80 -5.38
C VAL A 80 11.30 4.02 -5.62
N LEU A 81 10.38 3.94 -6.60
CA LEU A 81 9.45 5.02 -6.87
C LEU A 81 8.57 5.34 -5.66
N ASN A 82 7.98 4.33 -5.03
CA ASN A 82 7.16 4.50 -3.83
C ASN A 82 7.96 5.17 -2.70
N ILE A 83 9.16 4.66 -2.41
CA ILE A 83 10.01 5.14 -1.32
C ILE A 83 10.43 6.59 -1.57
N VAL A 84 10.95 6.88 -2.76
CA VAL A 84 11.45 8.23 -3.08
C VAL A 84 10.31 9.26 -3.09
N VAL A 85 9.19 8.94 -3.74
CA VAL A 85 8.05 9.86 -3.78
C VAL A 85 7.43 10.03 -2.39
N GLY A 86 7.25 8.92 -1.65
CA GLY A 86 6.74 8.93 -0.29
C GLY A 86 7.60 9.77 0.66
N GLU A 87 8.92 9.66 0.57
CA GLU A 87 9.86 10.45 1.38
C GLU A 87 9.80 11.95 1.03
N ILE A 88 9.73 12.30 -0.26
CA ILE A 88 9.58 13.68 -0.70
C ILE A 88 8.27 14.29 -0.18
N ILE A 89 7.15 13.58 -0.35
CA ILE A 89 5.84 14.09 0.09
C ILE A 89 5.77 14.15 1.63
N GLY A 90 6.29 13.13 2.30
CA GLY A 90 6.34 13.04 3.76
C GLY A 90 7.17 14.15 4.41
N SER A 91 8.19 14.67 3.72
CA SER A 91 9.07 15.73 4.23
C SER A 91 8.59 17.16 3.96
N ILE A 92 7.78 17.40 2.93
CA ILE A 92 7.28 18.75 2.57
C ILE A 92 6.04 19.16 3.38
N GLY A 93 5.36 18.20 4.04
CA GLY A 93 4.23 18.49 4.92
C GLY A 93 2.88 18.66 4.21
N VAL A 94 2.76 18.23 2.95
CA VAL A 94 1.46 18.10 2.28
C VAL A 94 0.68 16.98 2.95
N PRO A 95 -0.64 17.13 3.24
CA PRO A 95 -1.44 16.09 3.89
C PRO A 95 -1.86 14.98 2.89
N LEU A 96 -0.90 14.43 2.14
CA LEU A 96 -1.04 13.33 1.19
C LEU A 96 0.18 12.40 1.33
N TYR A 97 0.20 11.26 0.63
CA TYR A 97 1.28 10.29 0.72
C TYR A 97 1.97 10.04 -0.62
N ILE A 98 1.20 9.77 -1.68
CA ILE A 98 1.63 9.47 -3.05
C ILE A 98 2.66 8.30 -3.09
N ASP A 99 2.64 7.46 -2.06
CA ASP A 99 3.58 6.38 -1.79
C ASP A 99 3.20 5.04 -2.45
N SER A 100 2.11 5.03 -3.23
CA SER A 100 1.56 3.81 -3.83
C SER A 100 1.55 3.84 -5.36
N VAL A 101 2.26 4.78 -6.00
CA VAL A 101 2.32 4.90 -7.47
C VAL A 101 2.87 3.62 -8.11
N GLY A 102 4.02 3.14 -7.64
CA GLY A 102 4.64 1.90 -8.11
C GLY A 102 3.78 0.68 -7.79
N THR A 103 3.18 0.63 -6.60
CA THR A 103 2.28 -0.47 -6.18
C THR A 103 1.08 -0.60 -7.11
N ILE A 104 0.40 0.52 -7.39
CA ILE A 104 -0.79 0.54 -8.26
C ILE A 104 -0.37 0.34 -9.73
N LEU A 105 0.81 0.80 -10.14
CA LEU A 105 1.36 0.52 -11.46
C LEU A 105 1.60 -0.99 -11.67
N VAL A 106 2.23 -1.68 -10.73
CA VAL A 106 2.40 -3.13 -10.80
C VAL A 106 1.04 -3.83 -10.77
N ALA A 107 0.10 -3.37 -9.93
CA ALA A 107 -1.25 -3.92 -9.91
C ALA A 107 -1.97 -3.76 -11.28
N ALA A 108 -1.78 -2.63 -11.95
CA ALA A 108 -2.35 -2.35 -13.27
C ALA A 108 -1.75 -3.22 -14.38
N LEU A 109 -0.44 -3.48 -14.33
CA LEU A 109 0.28 -4.20 -15.38
C LEU A 109 0.30 -5.72 -15.18
N ALA A 110 0.43 -6.16 -13.93
CA ALA A 110 0.65 -7.55 -13.54
C ALA A 110 -0.51 -8.17 -12.76
N GLY A 111 -1.50 -7.37 -12.36
CA GLY A 111 -2.73 -7.82 -11.71
C GLY A 111 -2.71 -7.75 -10.17
N PRO A 112 -3.83 -8.14 -9.53
CA PRO A 112 -4.08 -7.92 -8.09
C PRO A 112 -3.03 -8.55 -7.18
N ILE A 113 -2.61 -9.79 -7.47
CA ILE A 113 -1.70 -10.54 -6.62
C ILE A 113 -0.29 -9.93 -6.66
N ALA A 114 0.16 -9.48 -7.84
CA ALA A 114 1.42 -8.77 -7.98
C ALA A 114 1.39 -7.40 -7.28
N GLY A 115 0.27 -6.69 -7.35
CA GLY A 115 0.05 -5.46 -6.59
C GLY A 115 0.11 -5.69 -5.08
N LEU A 116 -0.55 -6.74 -4.58
CA LEU A 116 -0.53 -7.14 -3.17
C LEU A 116 0.90 -7.44 -2.67
N ALA A 117 1.65 -8.24 -3.43
CA ALA A 117 3.04 -8.59 -3.10
C ALA A 117 3.95 -7.36 -3.12
N THR A 118 3.80 -6.50 -4.14
CA THR A 118 4.60 -5.27 -4.30
C THR A 118 4.33 -4.29 -3.17
N GLY A 119 3.06 -4.05 -2.83
CA GLY A 119 2.69 -3.15 -1.74
C GLY A 119 3.23 -3.61 -0.39
N THR A 120 3.09 -4.91 -0.09
CA THR A 120 3.65 -5.50 1.14
C THR A 120 5.16 -5.31 1.19
N LEU A 121 5.87 -5.71 0.13
CA LEU A 121 7.33 -5.62 0.07
C LEU A 121 7.81 -4.17 0.16
N SER A 122 7.12 -3.23 -0.50
CA SER A 122 7.47 -1.82 -0.51
C SER A 122 7.47 -1.22 0.89
N SER A 123 6.43 -1.48 1.68
CA SER A 123 6.37 -0.97 3.06
C SER A 123 7.34 -1.67 3.99
N VAL A 124 7.63 -2.95 3.78
CA VAL A 124 8.66 -3.66 4.56
C VAL A 124 10.05 -3.07 4.30
N VAL A 125 10.42 -2.90 3.02
CA VAL A 125 11.71 -2.32 2.64
C VAL A 125 11.82 -0.89 3.11
N TRP A 126 10.77 -0.07 2.92
CA TRP A 126 10.76 1.29 3.42
C TRP A 126 10.83 1.33 4.94
N GLY A 127 10.12 0.43 5.63
CA GLY A 127 10.13 0.28 7.08
C GLY A 127 11.51 0.11 7.70
N LEU A 128 12.44 -0.53 6.98
CA LEU A 128 13.83 -0.68 7.43
C LEU A 128 14.63 0.62 7.39
N LEU A 129 14.21 1.59 6.57
CA LEU A 129 14.83 2.91 6.44
C LEU A 129 14.08 3.96 7.26
N ASN A 130 12.75 3.86 7.28
CA ASN A 130 11.82 4.71 7.99
C ASN A 130 10.82 3.83 8.77
N PRO A 131 11.07 3.58 10.07
CA PRO A 131 10.23 2.72 10.92
C PRO A 131 8.75 3.06 10.91
N ALA A 132 8.40 4.33 10.62
CA ALA A 132 7.03 4.80 10.54
C ALA A 132 6.20 4.05 9.46
N ALA A 133 6.86 3.60 8.39
CA ALA A 133 6.19 2.97 7.26
C ALA A 133 5.77 1.51 7.50
N LEU A 134 6.45 0.79 8.41
CA LEU A 134 6.28 -0.66 8.57
C LEU A 134 4.85 -1.07 8.98
N PRO A 135 4.19 -0.43 9.97
CA PRO A 135 2.81 -0.75 10.36
C PRO A 135 1.77 -0.61 9.25
N PHE A 136 2.08 0.14 8.19
CA PHE A 136 1.17 0.36 7.06
C PHE A 136 1.33 -0.69 5.96
N ALA A 137 2.17 -1.72 6.12
CA ALA A 137 2.39 -2.74 5.09
C ALA A 137 1.12 -3.47 4.66
N ALA A 138 0.20 -3.76 5.58
CA ALA A 138 -1.09 -4.34 5.24
C ALA A 138 -2.01 -3.36 4.47
N VAL A 139 -1.90 -2.05 4.74
CA VAL A 139 -2.62 -1.01 3.99
C VAL A 139 -2.11 -0.96 2.55
N SER A 140 -0.80 -0.97 2.35
CA SER A 140 -0.17 -1.03 1.03
C SER A 140 -0.52 -2.31 0.27
N ALA A 141 -0.54 -3.45 0.96
CA ALA A 141 -0.95 -4.73 0.40
C ALA A 141 -2.41 -4.71 -0.09
N ALA A 142 -3.33 -4.22 0.75
CA ALA A 142 -4.74 -4.07 0.41
C ALA A 142 -4.93 -3.08 -0.75
N THR A 143 -4.22 -1.95 -0.73
CA THR A 143 -4.24 -0.95 -1.80
C THR A 143 -3.85 -1.57 -3.14
N GLY A 144 -2.73 -2.30 -3.20
CA GLY A 144 -2.29 -2.97 -4.43
C GLY A 144 -3.27 -4.03 -4.92
N PHE A 145 -3.79 -4.86 -4.02
CA PHE A 145 -4.77 -5.89 -4.35
C PHE A 145 -6.05 -5.31 -4.93
N LEU A 146 -6.68 -4.40 -4.19
CA LEU A 146 -7.97 -3.83 -4.55
C LEU A 146 -7.86 -2.98 -5.81
N SER A 147 -6.76 -2.24 -5.97
CA SER A 147 -6.49 -1.48 -7.19
C SER A 147 -6.41 -2.39 -8.42
N GLY A 148 -5.68 -3.50 -8.33
CA GLY A 148 -5.63 -4.48 -9.43
C GLY A 148 -7.00 -5.06 -9.76
N LEU A 149 -7.87 -5.29 -8.77
CA LEU A 149 -9.22 -5.81 -8.98
C LEU A 149 -10.11 -4.80 -9.72
N VAL A 150 -10.14 -3.53 -9.27
CA VAL A 150 -10.98 -2.51 -9.90
C VAL A 150 -10.47 -2.12 -11.29
N ILE A 151 -9.15 -2.08 -11.49
CA ILE A 151 -8.54 -1.83 -12.81
C ILE A 151 -8.90 -2.94 -13.79
N LYS A 152 -8.84 -4.21 -13.36
CA LYS A 152 -9.29 -5.36 -14.16
C LYS A 152 -10.77 -5.28 -14.53
N LYS A 153 -11.60 -4.69 -13.67
CA LYS A 153 -13.04 -4.43 -13.91
C LYS A 153 -13.30 -3.18 -14.77
N GLY A 154 -12.26 -2.49 -15.24
CA GLY A 154 -12.41 -1.37 -16.17
C GLY A 154 -12.31 0.01 -15.54
N ALA A 155 -11.74 0.17 -14.33
CA ALA A 155 -11.54 1.48 -13.71
C ALA A 155 -10.77 2.47 -14.61
N PHE A 156 -9.87 1.98 -15.47
CA PHE A 156 -9.03 2.80 -16.34
C PHE A 156 -9.67 3.17 -17.70
N THR A 157 -10.95 2.84 -17.90
CA THR A 157 -11.66 3.11 -19.17
C THR A 157 -12.01 4.59 -19.34
N LYS A 158 -12.46 5.27 -18.28
CA LYS A 158 -12.86 6.69 -18.31
C LYS A 158 -12.22 7.41 -17.12
N VAL A 159 -11.85 8.68 -17.29
CA VAL A 159 -11.18 9.49 -16.25
C VAL A 159 -12.00 9.54 -14.95
N TRP A 160 -13.32 9.67 -15.05
CA TRP A 160 -14.16 9.69 -13.85
C TRP A 160 -14.18 8.35 -13.10
N TRP A 161 -14.08 7.22 -13.81
CA TRP A 161 -13.94 5.89 -13.17
C TRP A 161 -12.59 5.75 -12.47
N VAL A 162 -11.54 6.36 -13.02
CA VAL A 162 -10.20 6.40 -12.41
C VAL A 162 -10.26 7.14 -11.07
N ILE A 163 -10.83 8.35 -11.08
CA ILE A 163 -10.99 9.19 -9.88
C ILE A 163 -11.87 8.50 -8.85
N LEU A 164 -13.05 8.02 -9.25
CA LEU A 164 -14.00 7.36 -8.34
C LEU A 164 -13.41 6.09 -7.73
N SER A 165 -12.74 5.26 -8.54
CA SER A 165 -12.10 4.03 -8.04
C SER A 165 -10.97 4.38 -7.07
N GLY A 166 -10.12 5.35 -7.41
CA GLY A 166 -9.08 5.84 -6.53
C GLY A 166 -9.62 6.34 -5.20
N ALA A 167 -10.65 7.18 -5.21
CA ALA A 167 -11.30 7.70 -4.01
C ALA A 167 -11.90 6.58 -3.13
N ILE A 168 -12.57 5.58 -3.72
CA ILE A 168 -13.12 4.42 -2.98
C ILE A 168 -11.99 3.60 -2.36
N ILE A 169 -10.92 3.32 -3.10
CA ILE A 169 -9.75 2.63 -2.56
C ILE A 169 -9.08 3.45 -1.46
N GLY A 170 -9.06 4.78 -1.58
CA GLY A 170 -8.58 5.69 -0.55
C GLY A 170 -9.42 5.63 0.72
N ILE A 171 -10.76 5.59 0.63
CA ILE A 171 -11.62 5.38 1.81
C ILE A 171 -11.24 4.08 2.53
N ILE A 172 -11.11 2.98 1.78
CA ILE A 172 -10.75 1.68 2.36
C ILE A 172 -9.34 1.73 2.97
N SER A 173 -8.39 2.38 2.30
CA SER A 173 -7.01 2.55 2.78
C SER A 173 -6.99 3.36 4.09
N GLY A 174 -7.73 4.47 4.15
CA GLY A 174 -7.87 5.29 5.34
C GLY A 174 -8.53 4.55 6.50
N MET A 175 -9.53 3.70 6.23
CA MET A 175 -10.14 2.85 7.27
C MET A 175 -9.15 1.83 7.85
N LEU A 176 -8.21 1.31 7.04
CA LEU A 176 -7.16 0.40 7.50
C LEU A 176 -5.98 1.15 8.15
N ALA A 177 -5.71 2.38 7.72
CA ALA A 177 -4.62 3.20 8.23
C ALA A 177 -4.97 3.90 9.56
N ALA A 178 -6.21 4.36 9.73
CA ALA A 178 -6.62 5.16 10.89
C ALA A 178 -6.38 4.47 12.24
N PRO A 179 -6.71 3.17 12.45
CA PRO A 179 -6.40 2.50 13.71
C PRO A 179 -4.90 2.44 13.99
N VAL A 180 -4.08 2.21 12.95
CA VAL A 180 -2.63 2.16 13.06
C VAL A 180 -2.08 3.55 13.41
N ALA A 181 -2.50 4.59 12.69
CA ALA A 181 -2.11 5.96 12.95
C ALA A 181 -2.48 6.42 14.37
N ALA A 182 -3.66 6.05 14.86
CA ALA A 182 -4.11 6.41 16.20
C ALA A 182 -3.40 5.63 17.30
N PHE A 183 -3.28 4.31 17.16
CA PHE A 183 -2.82 3.44 18.25
C PHE A 183 -1.31 3.26 18.32
N VAL A 184 -0.61 3.34 17.18
CA VAL A 184 0.86 3.21 17.15
C VAL A 184 1.54 4.58 17.25
N TYR A 185 0.94 5.62 16.65
CA TYR A 185 1.60 6.93 16.50
C TYR A 185 0.87 8.09 17.17
N GLY A 186 -0.20 7.83 17.92
CA GLY A 186 -0.97 8.88 18.59
C GLY A 186 -1.57 9.93 17.64
N GLY A 187 -1.70 9.61 16.35
CA GLY A 187 -2.17 10.50 15.30
C GLY A 187 -1.10 11.35 14.60
N THR A 188 0.18 11.09 14.87
CA THR A 188 1.31 11.91 14.35
C THR A 188 2.21 11.16 13.36
N ALA A 189 1.66 10.14 12.68
CA ALA A 189 2.43 9.24 11.82
C ALA A 189 3.14 9.92 10.63
N GLY A 190 2.64 11.07 10.14
CA GLY A 190 3.25 11.83 9.06
C GLY A 190 3.23 13.33 9.36
N LEU A 191 4.15 14.11 8.78
CA LEU A 191 4.24 15.55 9.05
C LEU A 191 2.97 16.30 8.65
N GLY A 192 2.55 16.17 7.38
CA GLY A 192 1.38 16.88 6.86
C GLY A 192 0.06 16.32 7.38
N THR A 193 -0.09 15.00 7.35
CA THR A 193 -1.31 14.33 7.84
C THR A 193 -1.44 14.46 9.35
N GLY A 194 -0.35 14.34 10.11
CA GLY A 194 -0.33 14.58 11.55
C GLY A 194 -0.69 16.01 11.91
N ALA A 195 -0.29 17.01 11.12
CA ALA A 195 -0.72 18.40 11.33
C ALA A 195 -2.25 18.56 11.21
N VAL A 196 -2.88 17.88 10.24
CA VAL A 196 -4.34 17.87 10.10
C VAL A 196 -5.00 17.18 11.30
N VAL A 197 -4.42 16.08 11.80
CA VAL A 197 -4.92 15.43 13.02
C VAL A 197 -4.82 16.39 14.21
N SER A 198 -3.68 17.04 14.42
CA SER A 198 -3.48 18.01 15.50
C SER A 198 -4.49 19.16 15.43
N LEU A 199 -4.75 19.70 14.23
CA LEU A 199 -5.80 20.70 14.03
C LEU A 199 -7.17 20.19 14.48
N PHE A 200 -7.57 18.97 14.10
CA PHE A 200 -8.85 18.42 14.55
C PHE A 200 -8.90 18.18 16.06
N ARG A 201 -7.76 17.85 16.69
CA ARG A 201 -7.66 17.73 18.15
C ARG A 201 -7.80 19.08 18.84
N GLU A 202 -7.21 20.14 18.30
CA GLU A 202 -7.38 21.52 18.80
C GLU A 202 -8.83 21.99 18.69
N LEU A 203 -9.57 21.53 17.68
CA LEU A 203 -11.01 21.75 17.54
C LEU A 203 -11.86 20.92 18.52
N GLY A 204 -11.25 20.20 19.46
CA GLY A 204 -11.93 19.48 20.54
C GLY A 204 -12.33 18.04 20.21
N ASN A 205 -11.90 17.49 19.06
CA ASN A 205 -12.21 16.10 18.72
C ASN A 205 -11.36 15.11 19.53
N SER A 206 -11.90 13.90 19.73
CA SER A 206 -11.12 12.78 20.25
C SER A 206 -10.02 12.38 19.26
N LEU A 207 -8.98 11.66 19.73
CA LEU A 207 -7.91 11.19 18.85
C LEU A 207 -8.44 10.35 17.68
N ILE A 208 -9.32 9.38 17.97
CA ILE A 208 -9.88 8.50 16.94
C ILE A 208 -10.72 9.30 15.95
N ALA A 209 -11.54 10.25 16.41
CA ALA A 209 -12.31 11.11 15.52
C ALA A 209 -11.39 11.97 14.63
N SER A 210 -10.33 12.55 15.21
CA SER A 210 -9.37 13.40 14.48
C SER A 210 -8.62 12.63 13.40
N VAL A 211 -8.10 11.45 13.73
CA VAL A 211 -7.40 10.57 12.78
C VAL A 211 -8.36 10.08 11.71
N THR A 212 -9.58 9.69 12.09
CA THR A 212 -10.59 9.26 11.12
C THR A 212 -10.93 10.39 10.15
N LEU A 213 -11.25 11.60 10.64
CA LEU A 213 -11.55 12.74 9.78
C LEU A 213 -10.39 13.06 8.83
N GLN A 214 -9.16 13.07 9.34
CA GLN A 214 -7.98 13.28 8.53
C GLN A 214 -7.84 12.22 7.43
N SER A 215 -7.98 10.94 7.77
CA SER A 215 -7.91 9.83 6.80
C SER A 215 -9.00 9.92 5.75
N PHE A 216 -10.24 10.23 6.15
CA PHE A 216 -11.37 10.38 5.22
C PHE A 216 -11.23 11.58 4.26
N ILE A 217 -10.36 12.54 4.57
CA ILE A 217 -10.03 13.65 3.66
C ILE A 217 -8.82 13.27 2.80
N SER A 218 -7.74 12.82 3.44
CA SER A 218 -6.44 12.70 2.80
C SER A 218 -6.33 11.45 1.94
N ASP A 219 -6.74 10.29 2.46
CA ASP A 219 -6.58 9.02 1.75
C ASP A 219 -7.39 8.93 0.44
N PRO A 220 -8.66 9.41 0.37
CA PRO A 220 -9.41 9.44 -0.88
C PRO A 220 -8.80 10.38 -1.93
N LEU A 221 -8.35 11.56 -1.52
CA LEU A 221 -7.69 12.52 -2.42
C LEU A 221 -6.36 11.96 -2.93
N ASP A 222 -5.58 11.37 -2.02
CA ASP A 222 -4.32 10.70 -2.32
C ASP A 222 -4.51 9.60 -3.37
N LYS A 223 -5.39 8.64 -3.10
CA LYS A 223 -5.57 7.50 -4.01
C LYS A 223 -6.25 7.91 -5.31
N ALA A 224 -7.11 8.94 -5.33
CA ALA A 224 -7.59 9.51 -6.59
C ALA A 224 -6.45 10.09 -7.45
N LEU A 225 -5.54 10.85 -6.84
CA LEU A 225 -4.38 11.42 -7.53
C LEU A 225 -3.43 10.33 -8.02
N VAL A 226 -3.09 9.35 -7.18
CA VAL A 226 -2.23 8.23 -7.56
C VAL A 226 -2.85 7.41 -8.71
N PHE A 227 -4.17 7.15 -8.67
CA PHE A 227 -4.87 6.48 -9.77
C PHE A 227 -4.76 7.27 -11.08
N LEU A 228 -4.90 8.60 -11.04
CA LEU A 228 -4.72 9.46 -12.22
C LEU A 228 -3.30 9.39 -12.77
N ILE A 229 -2.28 9.47 -11.90
CA ILE A 229 -0.86 9.35 -12.28
C ILE A 229 -0.61 8.01 -12.97
N VAL A 230 -1.05 6.91 -12.36
CA VAL A 230 -0.83 5.57 -12.92
C VAL A 230 -1.63 5.37 -14.20
N TRP A 231 -2.86 5.86 -14.27
CA TRP A 231 -3.67 5.80 -15.50
C TRP A 231 -2.98 6.54 -16.65
N ALA A 232 -2.45 7.74 -16.42
CA ALA A 232 -1.73 8.51 -17.42
C ALA A 232 -0.43 7.79 -17.85
N ALA A 233 0.34 7.28 -16.89
CA ALA A 233 1.57 6.52 -17.14
C ALA A 233 1.28 5.26 -17.97
N VAL A 234 0.26 4.47 -17.58
CA VAL A 234 -0.17 3.30 -18.34
C VAL A 234 -0.59 3.73 -19.74
N LYS A 235 -1.42 4.77 -19.91
CA LYS A 235 -1.86 5.29 -21.21
C LYS A 235 -0.73 5.79 -22.12
N ALA A 236 0.38 6.26 -21.54
CA ALA A 236 1.55 6.69 -22.30
C ALA A 236 2.41 5.53 -22.82
N LEU A 237 2.34 4.33 -22.21
CA LEU A 237 3.14 3.18 -22.64
C LEU A 237 2.74 2.69 -24.04
N PRO A 238 3.71 2.39 -24.94
CA PRO A 238 3.42 1.73 -26.22
C PRO A 238 2.71 0.39 -26.03
N GLN A 239 1.78 0.04 -26.94
CA GLN A 239 1.02 -1.22 -26.86
C GLN A 239 1.93 -2.45 -26.74
N ARG A 240 3.00 -2.51 -27.54
CA ARG A 240 4.01 -3.58 -27.51
C ARG A 240 4.65 -3.75 -26.13
N THR A 241 4.94 -2.64 -25.44
CA THR A 241 5.52 -2.68 -24.09
C THR A 241 4.50 -3.23 -23.10
N ARG A 242 3.25 -2.77 -23.15
CA ARG A 242 2.18 -3.27 -22.26
C ARG A 242 1.95 -4.76 -22.42
N GLU A 243 1.85 -5.25 -23.65
CA GLU A 243 1.65 -6.68 -23.94
C GLU A 243 2.81 -7.54 -23.44
N SER A 244 4.06 -7.03 -23.54
CA SER A 244 5.24 -7.75 -23.06
C SER A 244 5.33 -7.85 -21.53
N LEU A 245 4.58 -7.04 -20.80
CA LEU A 245 4.56 -6.97 -19.34
C LEU A 245 3.37 -7.73 -18.73
N GLN A 246 2.39 -8.09 -19.55
CA GLN A 246 1.24 -8.86 -19.08
C GLN A 246 1.63 -10.32 -18.87
N PRO A 247 1.25 -10.94 -17.74
CA PRO A 247 1.36 -12.39 -17.54
C PRO A 247 0.68 -13.13 -18.70
N ARG A 248 1.23 -14.25 -19.16
CA ARG A 248 0.57 -15.08 -20.19
C ARG A 248 -0.24 -16.18 -19.55
#